data_AF-A0A0N4YKS7-F1
#
_entry.id   AF-A0A0N4YKS7-F1
#
_cell.length_a   1.000
_cell.length_b   1.000
_cell.length_c   1.000
_cell.angle_alpha   90.00
_cell.angle_beta   90.00
_cell.angle_gamma   90.00
#
_symmetry.space_group_name_H-M   'P 1'
#
loop_
_entity.id
_entity.type
_entity.pdbx_description
1 polymer ?
#
loop_
_entity_poly.entity_id
_entity_poly.type
_entity_poly.pdbx_seq_one_letter_code
_entity_poly.pdbx_strand_id
1 'polypeptide(L)'
;MSVYHNVHEFLHANKTPLLKSSSPNIFYTKLPEHHRSNKSLPSPFTVLITSPVPDGTLVTVAAGNDETPSGEVRHDTAKVIRQVARFSDLRFVGKSGRGW
;
A
#
# COMPACT_ATOMS: atom_id res chain seq x y z
N MET A 1 -22.48 5.47 2.38
CA MET A 1 -22.05 4.73 3.60
C MET A 1 -21.07 5.60 4.37
N SER A 2 -21.15 5.60 5.71
CA SER A 2 -20.23 6.37 6.55
C SER A 2 -18.81 5.80 6.50
N VAL A 3 -17.78 6.65 6.61
CA VAL A 3 -16.36 6.26 6.71
C VAL A 3 -16.16 5.21 7.80
N TYR A 4 -16.76 5.41 8.98
CA TYR A 4 -16.70 4.47 10.09
C TYR A 4 -17.21 3.08 9.72
N HIS A 5 -18.29 2.99 8.95
CA HIS A 5 -18.84 1.71 8.51
C HIS A 5 -17.87 0.97 7.60
N ASN A 6 -17.33 1.66 6.58
CA ASN A 6 -16.39 1.08 5.62
C ASN A 6 -15.10 0.60 6.30
N VAL A 7 -14.55 1.43 7.20
CA VAL A 7 -13.34 1.10 7.97
C VAL A 7 -13.60 -0.12 8.87
N HIS A 8 -14.72 -0.14 9.59
CA HIS A 8 -15.08 -1.25 10.46
C HIS A 8 -15.34 -2.54 9.68
N GLU A 9 -16.06 -2.48 8.56
CA GLU A 9 -16.29 -3.61 7.65
C GLU A 9 -14.96 -4.19 7.16
N PHE A 10 -14.05 -3.33 6.69
CA PHE A 10 -12.73 -3.76 6.24
C PHE A 10 -11.92 -4.41 7.36
N LEU A 11 -11.84 -3.80 8.54
CA LEU A 11 -11.09 -4.34 9.68
C LEU A 11 -11.65 -5.68 10.17
N HIS A 12 -12.96 -5.90 10.06
CA HIS A 12 -13.59 -7.15 10.47
C HIS A 12 -13.31 -8.29 9.47
N ALA A 13 -13.34 -7.96 8.17
CA ALA A 13 -13.09 -8.91 7.07
C ALA A 13 -11.59 -9.20 6.88
N ASN A 14 -10.73 -8.20 7.03
CA ASN A 14 -9.30 -8.31 6.80
C ASN A 14 -8.59 -8.94 8.01
N LYS A 15 -7.90 -10.07 7.79
CA LYS A 15 -7.10 -10.74 8.82
C LYS A 15 -5.62 -10.36 8.77
N THR A 16 -5.18 -9.66 7.72
CA THR A 16 -3.78 -9.24 7.59
C THR A 16 -3.51 -8.04 8.50
N PRO A 17 -2.50 -8.10 9.38
CA PRO A 17 -2.13 -6.98 10.22
C PRO A 17 -1.81 -5.72 9.39
N LEU A 18 -2.30 -4.59 9.86
CA LEU A 18 -2.01 -3.28 9.28
C LEU A 18 -0.97 -2.56 10.13
N LEU A 19 -0.04 -1.90 9.45
CA LEU A 19 0.92 -0.98 10.03
C LEU A 19 0.40 0.45 9.90
N LYS A 20 0.77 1.30 10.85
CA LYS A 20 0.47 2.72 10.80
C LYS A 20 1.55 3.44 10.00
N SER A 21 1.16 4.39 9.15
CA SER A 21 2.10 5.31 8.50
C SER A 21 2.47 6.48 9.42
N SER A 22 3.27 7.42 8.92
CA SER A 22 3.50 8.72 9.59
C SER A 22 2.25 9.59 9.61
N SER A 23 1.31 9.40 8.68
CA SER A 23 0.01 10.05 8.70
C SER A 23 -0.91 9.37 9.71
N PRO A 24 -1.65 10.13 10.55
CA PRO A 24 -2.59 9.55 11.51
C PRO A 24 -3.75 8.82 10.83
N ASN A 25 -4.02 9.10 9.55
CA ASN A 25 -5.20 8.61 8.84
C ASN A 25 -4.89 7.50 7.82
N ILE A 26 -3.63 7.06 7.70
CA ILE A 26 -3.24 6.07 6.69
C ILE A 26 -2.58 4.86 7.36
N PHE A 27 -3.12 3.68 7.03
CA PHE A 27 -2.63 2.37 7.45
C PHE A 27 -2.40 1.51 6.22
N TYR A 28 -1.49 0.53 6.32
CA TYR A 28 -1.17 -0.33 5.18
C TYR A 28 -0.71 -1.73 5.59
N THR A 29 -0.82 -2.70 4.68
CA THR A 29 -0.30 -4.05 4.91
C THR A 29 1.23 -4.09 4.89
N LYS A 30 1.84 -4.83 5.81
CA LYS A 30 3.31 -4.98 5.88
C LYS A 30 3.88 -5.52 4.55
N LEU A 31 4.95 -4.90 4.06
CA LEU A 31 5.75 -5.39 2.94
C LEU A 31 6.82 -6.40 3.43
N PRO A 32 7.27 -7.34 2.58
CA PRO A 32 8.43 -8.17 2.89
C PRO A 32 9.66 -7.32 3.16
N GLU A 33 10.50 -7.75 4.10
CA GLU A 33 11.77 -7.05 4.43
C GLU A 33 12.77 -7.13 3.27
N HIS A 34 12.87 -8.30 2.63
CA HIS A 34 13.63 -8.49 1.40
C HIS A 34 12.76 -9.18 0.36
N HIS A 35 12.76 -8.64 -0.86
CA HIS A 35 11.95 -9.18 -1.96
C HIS A 35 12.73 -9.19 -3.27
N ARG A 36 12.50 -10.22 -4.09
CA ARG A 36 13.15 -10.32 -5.40
C ARG A 36 12.57 -9.26 -6.34
N SER A 37 13.43 -8.53 -7.03
CA SER A 37 13.02 -7.53 -8.03
C SER A 37 12.06 -8.11 -9.07
N ASN A 38 11.03 -7.33 -9.42
CA ASN A 38 9.96 -7.62 -10.38
C ASN A 38 9.16 -8.91 -10.07
N LYS A 39 9.29 -9.48 -8.87
CA LYS A 39 8.46 -10.60 -8.41
C LYS A 39 7.19 -10.06 -7.76
N SER A 40 6.06 -10.73 -7.97
CA SER A 40 4.81 -10.43 -7.26
C SER A 40 5.00 -10.55 -5.74
N LEU A 41 4.35 -9.68 -4.98
CA LEU A 41 4.31 -9.77 -3.52
C LEU A 41 3.57 -11.05 -3.07
N PRO A 42 3.92 -11.63 -1.92
CA PRO A 42 3.24 -12.83 -1.39
C PRO A 42 1.75 -12.59 -1.10
N SER A 43 1.43 -11.37 -0.73
CA SER A 43 0.07 -10.88 -0.54
C SER A 43 -0.05 -9.49 -1.14
N PRO A 44 -1.26 -9.08 -1.55
CA PRO A 44 -1.44 -7.77 -2.12
C PRO A 44 -1.19 -6.64 -1.13
N PHE A 45 -0.59 -5.56 -1.62
CA PHE A 45 -0.41 -4.35 -0.84
C PHE A 45 -1.75 -3.59 -0.75
N THR A 46 -2.16 -3.22 0.45
CA THR A 46 -3.43 -2.54 0.68
C THR A 46 -3.22 -1.34 1.59
N VAL A 47 -3.87 -0.23 1.26
CA VAL A 47 -3.86 1.03 2.00
C VAL A 47 -5.28 1.30 2.50
N LEU A 48 -5.45 1.45 3.81
CA LEU A 48 -6.67 1.86 4.47
C LEU A 48 -6.55 3.35 4.86
N ILE A 49 -7.58 4.13 4.55
CA ILE A 49 -7.64 5.56 4.86
C ILE A 49 -8.79 5.81 5.84
N THR A 50 -8.51 6.36 7.02
CA THR A 50 -9.54 6.55 8.06
C THR A 50 -10.20 7.93 8.04
N SER A 51 -9.72 8.83 7.18
CA SER A 51 -10.37 10.10 6.85
C SER A 51 -11.22 9.97 5.59
N PRO A 52 -12.31 10.75 5.44
CA PRO A 52 -13.15 10.67 4.25
C PRO A 52 -12.38 10.93 2.96
N VAL A 53 -12.31 9.91 2.09
CA VAL A 53 -11.78 10.03 0.72
C VAL A 53 -12.82 9.50 -0.28
N PRO A 54 -13.12 10.22 -1.37
CA PRO A 54 -14.04 9.75 -2.40
C PRO A 54 -13.60 8.44 -3.05
N ASP A 55 -14.57 7.60 -3.40
CA ASP A 55 -14.29 6.43 -4.23
C ASP A 55 -13.80 6.87 -5.62
N GLY A 56 -12.84 6.13 -6.16
CA GLY A 56 -12.16 6.46 -7.41
C GLY A 56 -10.92 7.35 -7.27
N THR A 57 -10.68 7.95 -6.10
CA THR A 57 -9.42 8.67 -5.83
C THR A 57 -8.22 7.75 -6.06
N LEU A 58 -7.21 8.23 -6.79
CA LEU A 58 -6.00 7.46 -7.04
C LEU A 58 -5.05 7.52 -5.84
N VAL A 59 -4.48 6.37 -5.50
CA VAL A 59 -3.35 6.24 -4.59
C VAL A 59 -2.18 5.67 -5.38
N THR A 60 -1.03 6.32 -5.28
CA THR A 60 0.21 5.88 -5.93
C THR A 60 1.26 5.48 -4.90
N VAL A 61 2.16 4.56 -5.26
CA VAL A 61 3.27 4.11 -4.42
C VAL A 61 4.59 4.44 -5.12
N ALA A 62 5.43 5.22 -4.45
CA ALA A 62 6.81 5.46 -4.88
C ALA A 62 7.78 4.74 -3.93
N ALA A 63 8.97 4.42 -4.44
CA ALA A 63 10.06 3.84 -3.66
C ALA A 63 11.36 4.60 -3.94
N GLY A 64 12.16 4.82 -2.90
CA GLY A 64 13.47 5.45 -3.03
C GLY A 64 14.24 5.43 -1.72
N ASN A 65 15.56 5.56 -1.82
CA ASN A 65 16.50 5.75 -0.72
C ASN A 65 17.69 6.61 -1.22
N ASP A 66 18.73 6.77 -0.40
CA ASP A 66 19.87 7.64 -0.73
C ASP A 66 20.69 7.12 -1.94
N GLU A 67 20.76 5.80 -2.14
CA GLU A 67 21.47 5.19 -3.29
C GLU A 67 20.63 5.19 -4.57
N THR A 68 19.32 4.99 -4.43
CA THR A 68 18.34 4.90 -5.52
C THR A 68 17.17 5.84 -5.20
N PRO A 69 17.29 7.15 -5.51
CA PRO A 69 16.26 8.14 -5.15
C PRO A 69 14.90 7.91 -5.80
N SER A 70 14.90 7.25 -6.97
CA SER A 70 13.68 6.90 -7.71
C SER A 70 13.77 5.46 -8.19
N GLY A 71 13.31 4.53 -7.34
CA GLY A 71 13.21 3.13 -7.67
C GLY A 71 12.01 2.88 -8.58
N GLU A 72 12.22 2.12 -9.67
CA GLU A 72 11.12 1.73 -10.55
C GLU A 72 10.12 0.82 -9.81
N VAL A 73 8.84 1.20 -9.86
CA VAL A 73 7.70 0.45 -9.32
C VAL A 73 6.70 0.20 -10.44
N ARG A 74 6.13 -1.00 -10.51
CA ARG A 74 5.09 -1.37 -11.48
C ARG A 74 3.77 -1.65 -10.78
N HIS A 75 2.68 -1.33 -11.48
CA HIS A 75 1.32 -1.39 -10.94
C HIS A 75 1.21 -0.62 -9.63
N ASP A 76 1.83 0.56 -9.64
CA ASP A 76 2.03 1.46 -8.51
C ASP A 76 0.82 2.33 -8.22
N THR A 77 -0.29 2.17 -8.95
CA THR A 77 -1.50 2.97 -8.82
C THR A 77 -2.71 2.07 -8.51
N ALA A 78 -3.51 2.46 -7.53
CA ALA A 78 -4.80 1.83 -7.19
C ALA A 78 -5.87 2.89 -6.93
N LYS A 79 -7.15 2.50 -7.05
CA LYS A 79 -8.29 3.36 -6.71
C LYS A 79 -8.74 3.09 -5.28
N VAL A 80 -9.11 4.15 -4.57
CA VAL A 80 -9.85 4.05 -3.31
C VAL A 80 -11.25 3.54 -3.62
N ILE A 81 -11.69 2.51 -2.90
CA ILE A 81 -13.05 2.00 -2.89
C ILE A 81 -13.39 1.71 -1.44
N ARG A 82 -14.44 2.33 -0.91
CA ARG A 82 -14.84 2.21 0.50
C ARG A 82 -13.65 2.42 1.44
N GLN A 83 -12.91 3.50 1.23
CA GLN A 83 -11.75 3.90 2.03
C GLN A 83 -10.52 2.99 1.92
N VAL A 84 -10.50 2.05 0.98
CA VAL A 84 -9.40 1.11 0.79
C VAL A 84 -8.86 1.21 -0.63
N ALA A 85 -7.56 1.42 -0.78
CA ALA A 85 -6.87 1.26 -2.04
C ALA A 85 -6.08 -0.05 -2.04
N ARG A 86 -6.41 -0.94 -2.98
CA ARG A 86 -5.86 -2.29 -3.02
C ARG A 86 -5.05 -2.49 -4.30
N PHE A 87 -3.76 -2.75 -4.14
CA PHE A 87 -2.82 -3.01 -5.23
C PHE A 87 -2.70 -4.51 -5.44
N SER A 88 -3.26 -5.03 -6.54
CA SER A 88 -3.33 -6.47 -6.81
C SER A 88 -1.98 -7.12 -7.09
N ASP A 89 -1.09 -6.42 -7.80
CA ASP A 89 0.20 -6.93 -8.26
C ASP A 89 1.27 -5.84 -8.24
N LEU A 90 1.37 -5.09 -7.14
CA LEU A 90 2.44 -4.11 -6.93
C LEU A 90 3.81 -4.81 -7.02
N ARG A 91 4.76 -4.24 -7.77
CA ARG A 91 6.12 -4.79 -7.90
C ARG A 91 7.18 -3.72 -7.77
N PHE A 92 8.22 -4.03 -7.01
CA PHE A 92 9.45 -3.24 -6.96
C PHE A 92 10.42 -3.81 -7.99
N VAL A 93 10.79 -3.01 -8.99
CA VAL A 93 11.71 -3.39 -10.08
C VAL A 93 13.12 -2.87 -9.80
N GLY A 94 13.22 -1.62 -9.34
CA GLY A 94 14.47 -1.03 -8.88
C GLY A 94 15.08 -1.82 -7.71
N LYS A 95 16.42 -1.82 -7.62
CA LYS A 95 17.16 -2.46 -6.51
C LYS A 95 17.49 -1.38 -5.47
N SER A 96 17.38 -1.71 -4.18
CA SER A 96 17.68 -0.79 -3.07
C SER A 96 19.18 -0.52 -2.87
N GLY A 97 20.05 -1.41 -3.35
CA GLY A 97 21.50 -1.36 -3.07
C GLY A 97 21.95 -2.58 -2.27
N ARG A 98 23.18 -2.55 -1.73
CA ARG A 98 23.66 -3.60 -0.81
C ARG A 98 23.39 -3.18 0.63
N GLY A 99 22.65 -4.00 1.39
CA GLY A 99 22.39 -3.75 2.82
C GLY A 99 21.19 -2.84 3.12
N TRP A 100 20.38 -2.55 2.11
CA TRP A 100 19.13 -1.79 2.18
C TRP A 100 17.90 -2.66 1.93
#